data_AF-A0A2V9NWF7-F1
#
_entry.id   AF-A0A2V9NWF7-F1
#
_cell.length_a   1.000
_cell.length_b   1.000
_cell.length_c   1.000
_cell.angle_alpha   90.00
_cell.angle_beta   90.00
_cell.angle_gamma   90.00
#
_symmetry.space_group_name_H-M   'P 1'
#
loop_
_entity.id
_entity.type
_entity.pdbx_description
1 polymer ?
#
loop_
_entity_poly.entity_id
_entity_poly.type
_entity_poly.pdbx_seq_one_letter_code
_entity_poly.pdbx_strand_id
1 'polypeptide(L)'
;MKSIDHSGLESALAYPFSRPDLLIQALTHSSQAREMESSQAGEGKRVPDNEQLEFLGDAVLALTTTEELFNRYPGFSEGELSKLRAHLVSERHLIRVAQELQLGRYLRLGRGEEKSGGRNKTALLVDAFEAVLGAVYLDGGMEPARRMVLQFVVTPELERIALNGQSLPLTDYKSALQERLQAVGKSQPTYVMVKEQGPEHNKVFTVEARLHAANNGGPEFVGRAEGSTKKNAEQEAARQVLEYLATVPPVPLERARRKEARSRSGV
;
A
#
# COMPACT_ATOMS: atom_id res chain seq x y z
N MET A 1 2.05 32.51 -23.88
CA MET A 1 2.39 31.36 -23.01
C MET A 1 3.08 30.32 -23.89
N LYS A 2 4.28 29.84 -23.56
CA LYS A 2 4.91 28.78 -24.35
C LYS A 2 4.01 27.54 -24.28
N SER A 3 3.65 26.95 -25.42
CA SER A 3 2.97 25.66 -25.46
C SER A 3 3.92 24.61 -24.88
N ILE A 4 3.54 24.00 -23.77
CA ILE A 4 4.25 22.81 -23.27
C ILE A 4 3.98 21.70 -24.27
N ASP A 5 5.04 21.08 -24.77
CA ASP A 5 4.94 19.90 -25.63
C ASP A 5 4.67 18.68 -24.74
N HIS A 6 3.53 18.02 -24.96
CA HIS A 6 3.10 16.85 -24.20
C HIS A 6 3.42 15.52 -24.91
N SER A 7 3.99 15.55 -26.12
CA SER A 7 4.28 14.34 -26.91
C SER A 7 5.18 13.35 -26.17
N GLY A 8 6.13 13.85 -25.37
CA GLY A 8 6.99 13.04 -24.52
C GLY A 8 6.23 12.33 -23.40
N LEU A 9 5.16 12.92 -22.87
CA LEU A 9 4.32 12.30 -21.84
C LEU A 9 3.41 11.23 -22.47
N GLU A 10 2.76 11.55 -23.59
CA GLU A 10 1.93 10.58 -24.34
C GLU A 10 2.74 9.35 -24.74
N SER A 11 3.99 9.56 -25.19
CA SER A 11 4.92 8.48 -25.52
C SER A 11 5.30 7.66 -24.29
N ALA A 12 5.59 8.31 -23.16
CA ALA A 12 5.90 7.61 -21.91
C ALA A 12 4.71 6.77 -21.42
N LEU A 13 3.50 7.31 -21.50
CA LEU A 13 2.24 6.64 -21.15
C LEU A 13 1.83 5.56 -22.15
N ALA A 14 2.47 5.51 -23.33
CA ALA A 14 2.03 4.71 -24.48
C ALA A 14 0.54 4.94 -24.83
N TYR A 15 0.07 6.17 -24.68
CA TYR A 15 -1.32 6.56 -24.87
C TYR A 15 -1.43 7.90 -25.63
N PRO A 16 -1.77 7.88 -26.93
CA PRO A 16 -2.06 9.10 -27.69
C PRO A 16 -3.48 9.59 -27.38
N PHE A 17 -3.61 10.82 -26.89
CA PHE A 17 -4.93 11.36 -26.55
C PHE A 17 -5.74 11.71 -27.81
N SER A 18 -6.98 11.26 -27.86
CA SER A 18 -7.96 11.71 -28.87
C SER A 18 -8.50 13.10 -28.55
N ARG A 19 -8.57 13.44 -27.26
CA ARG A 19 -8.93 14.76 -26.72
C ARG A 19 -7.77 15.38 -25.93
N PRO A 20 -6.85 16.09 -26.60
CA PRO A 20 -5.68 16.69 -25.94
C PRO A 20 -6.03 17.68 -24.84
N ASP A 21 -7.22 18.28 -24.88
CA ASP A 21 -7.75 19.17 -23.85
C ASP A 21 -7.88 18.48 -22.48
N LEU A 22 -8.19 17.19 -22.43
CA LEU A 22 -8.23 16.43 -21.17
C LEU A 22 -6.85 16.31 -20.53
N LEU A 23 -5.82 16.04 -21.33
CA LEU A 23 -4.43 16.00 -20.84
C LEU A 23 -3.98 17.38 -20.36
N ILE A 24 -4.31 18.42 -21.12
CA ILE A 24 -4.02 19.81 -20.74
C ILE A 24 -4.70 20.15 -19.41
N GLN A 25 -5.97 19.79 -19.24
CA GLN A 25 -6.71 19.99 -17.99
C GLN A 25 -6.07 19.22 -16.83
N ALA A 26 -5.75 17.95 -17.01
CA ALA A 26 -5.09 17.11 -15.99
C ALA A 26 -3.76 17.69 -15.50
N LEU A 27 -3.04 18.38 -16.38
CA LEU A 27 -1.77 19.04 -16.07
C LEU A 27 -1.93 20.49 -15.58
N THR A 28 -3.16 21.01 -15.46
CA THR A 28 -3.44 22.38 -15.03
C THR A 28 -3.82 22.42 -13.56
N HIS A 29 -2.91 22.89 -12.72
CA HIS A 29 -3.20 23.12 -11.31
C HIS A 29 -4.11 24.33 -11.13
N SER A 30 -4.92 24.33 -10.06
CA SER A 30 -5.87 25.40 -9.73
C SER A 30 -5.22 26.79 -9.63
N SER A 31 -3.94 26.89 -9.24
CA SER A 31 -3.21 28.17 -9.24
C SER A 31 -3.06 28.78 -10.65
N GLN A 32 -2.86 27.95 -11.67
CA GLN A 32 -2.80 28.41 -13.07
C GLN A 32 -4.18 28.81 -13.58
N ALA A 33 -5.21 28.02 -13.26
CA ALA A 33 -6.59 28.32 -13.64
C ALA A 33 -7.02 29.69 -13.09
N ARG A 34 -6.81 29.93 -11.78
CA ARG A 34 -7.12 31.21 -11.11
C ARG A 34 -6.34 32.40 -11.70
N GLU A 35 -5.07 32.21 -12.06
CA GLU A 35 -4.28 33.27 -12.70
C GLU A 35 -4.83 33.62 -14.10
N MET A 36 -5.31 32.62 -14.85
CA MET A 36 -5.91 32.84 -16.18
C MET A 36 -7.27 33.52 -16.06
N GLU A 37 -8.11 33.10 -15.11
CA GLU A 37 -9.42 33.72 -14.83
C GLU A 37 -9.29 35.19 -14.45
N SER A 38 -8.34 35.52 -13.56
CA SER A 38 -8.08 36.90 -13.15
C SER A 38 -7.49 37.77 -14.28
N SER A 39 -6.76 37.16 -15.23
CA SER A 39 -6.21 37.87 -16.39
C SER A 39 -7.24 38.09 -17.51
N GLN A 40 -8.31 37.29 -17.55
CA GLN A 40 -9.40 37.37 -18.53
C GLN A 40 -10.65 38.09 -17.97
N ALA A 41 -10.43 39.00 -17.01
CA ALA A 41 -11.48 39.75 -16.32
C ALA A 41 -12.49 40.39 -17.30
N GLY A 42 -13.65 39.77 -17.45
CA GLY A 42 -14.73 40.23 -18.33
C GLY A 42 -15.64 39.13 -18.87
N GLU A 43 -15.14 37.89 -19.03
CA GLU A 43 -15.92 36.82 -19.70
C GLU A 43 -16.63 35.84 -18.76
N GLY A 44 -16.39 35.90 -17.44
CA GLY A 44 -17.01 34.99 -16.47
C GLY A 44 -16.71 33.50 -16.71
N LYS A 45 -15.73 33.18 -17.56
CA LYS A 45 -15.44 31.83 -18.01
C LYS A 45 -14.49 31.14 -17.04
N ARG A 46 -14.99 30.13 -16.33
CA ARG A 46 -14.18 29.28 -15.45
C ARG A 46 -13.17 28.50 -16.28
N VAL A 47 -11.90 28.51 -15.88
CA VAL A 47 -10.84 27.72 -16.51
C VAL A 47 -10.79 26.36 -15.80
N PRO A 48 -10.93 25.23 -16.52
CA PRO A 48 -10.86 23.92 -15.90
C PRO A 48 -9.47 23.64 -15.32
N ASP A 49 -9.43 23.22 -14.06
CA ASP A 49 -8.25 22.67 -13.39
C ASP A 49 -8.37 21.15 -13.26
N ASN A 50 -7.35 20.55 -12.65
CA ASN A 50 -7.19 19.11 -12.50
C ASN A 50 -8.03 18.49 -11.38
N GLU A 51 -8.60 19.27 -10.44
CA GLU A 51 -9.24 18.77 -9.21
C GLU A 51 -10.38 17.77 -9.48
N GLN A 52 -11.20 17.99 -10.52
CA GLN A 52 -12.27 17.04 -10.87
C GLN A 52 -11.76 15.77 -11.55
N LEU A 53 -10.67 15.88 -12.31
CA LEU A 53 -10.04 14.73 -12.94
C LEU A 53 -9.27 13.90 -11.92
N GLU A 54 -8.62 14.54 -10.95
CA GLU A 54 -7.98 13.90 -9.79
C GLU A 54 -9.01 13.06 -9.03
N PHE A 55 -10.13 13.65 -8.63
CA PHE A 55 -11.21 12.94 -7.96
C PHE A 55 -11.69 11.70 -8.73
N LEU A 56 -11.86 11.81 -10.05
CA LEU A 56 -12.22 10.67 -10.90
C LEU A 56 -11.09 9.64 -11.01
N GLY A 57 -9.86 10.13 -11.12
CA GLY A 57 -8.65 9.33 -11.23
C GLY A 57 -8.39 8.45 -10.01
N ASP A 58 -8.54 8.99 -8.80
CA ASP A 58 -8.44 8.23 -7.56
C ASP A 58 -9.42 7.05 -7.53
N ALA A 59 -10.69 7.29 -7.92
CA ALA A 59 -11.69 6.23 -7.99
C ALA A 59 -11.31 5.13 -9.02
N VAL A 60 -10.78 5.52 -10.18
CA VAL A 60 -10.29 4.59 -11.22
C VAL A 60 -9.07 3.81 -10.72
N LEU A 61 -8.13 4.47 -10.05
CA LEU A 61 -6.95 3.86 -9.45
C LEU A 61 -7.35 2.82 -8.40
N ALA A 62 -8.25 3.19 -7.49
CA ALA A 62 -8.73 2.34 -6.42
C ALA A 62 -9.45 1.10 -6.95
N LEU A 63 -10.36 1.26 -7.93
CA LEU A 63 -11.08 0.15 -8.54
C LEU A 63 -10.12 -0.81 -9.25
N THR A 64 -9.29 -0.28 -10.13
CA THR A 64 -8.37 -1.09 -10.95
C THR A 64 -7.39 -1.85 -10.08
N THR A 65 -6.81 -1.20 -9.07
CA THR A 65 -5.89 -1.85 -8.14
C THR A 65 -6.60 -2.92 -7.33
N THR A 66 -7.82 -2.65 -6.85
CA THR A 66 -8.61 -3.62 -6.08
C THR A 66 -8.92 -4.86 -6.93
N GLU A 67 -9.36 -4.69 -8.17
CA GLU A 67 -9.70 -5.77 -9.08
C GLU A 67 -8.48 -6.61 -9.46
N GLU A 68 -7.34 -5.96 -9.75
CA GLU A 68 -6.08 -6.67 -10.01
C GLU A 68 -5.66 -7.52 -8.82
N LEU A 69 -5.69 -6.97 -7.61
CA LEU A 69 -5.32 -7.72 -6.41
C LEU A 69 -6.28 -8.87 -6.13
N PHE A 70 -7.59 -8.67 -6.31
CA PHE A 70 -8.60 -9.71 -6.14
C PHE A 70 -8.36 -10.90 -7.08
N ASN A 71 -8.08 -10.61 -8.36
CA ASN A 71 -7.84 -11.65 -9.37
C ASN A 71 -6.49 -12.34 -9.20
N ARG A 72 -5.45 -11.58 -8.84
CA ARG A 72 -4.08 -12.08 -8.73
C ARG A 72 -3.83 -12.89 -7.45
N TYR A 73 -4.55 -12.58 -6.37
CA TYR A 73 -4.37 -13.21 -5.05
C TYR A 73 -5.68 -13.76 -4.48
N PRO A 74 -6.31 -14.76 -5.12
CA PRO A 74 -7.60 -15.30 -4.67
C PRO A 74 -7.54 -15.99 -3.29
N GLY A 75 -6.34 -16.30 -2.79
CA GLY A 75 -6.14 -16.88 -1.47
C GLY A 75 -5.97 -15.87 -0.32
N PHE A 76 -5.90 -14.56 -0.62
CA PHE A 76 -5.74 -13.54 0.43
C PHE A 76 -7.07 -13.17 1.07
N SER A 77 -7.01 -12.87 2.37
CA SER A 77 -8.13 -12.28 3.10
C SER A 77 -8.39 -10.83 2.69
N GLU A 78 -9.58 -10.31 3.00
CA GLU A 78 -9.95 -8.91 2.77
C GLU A 78 -8.94 -7.93 3.40
N GLY A 79 -8.49 -8.22 4.64
CA GLY A 79 -7.53 -7.38 5.35
C GLY A 79 -6.15 -7.38 4.68
N GLU A 80 -5.72 -8.51 4.13
CA GLU A 80 -4.49 -8.60 3.34
C GLU A 80 -4.61 -7.79 2.04
N LEU A 81 -5.66 -8.03 1.25
CA LEU A 81 -5.92 -7.27 0.02
C LEU A 81 -5.96 -5.76 0.29
N SER A 82 -6.60 -5.34 1.39
CA SER A 82 -6.68 -3.94 1.80
C SER A 82 -5.31 -3.34 2.14
N LYS A 83 -4.45 -4.07 2.86
CA LYS A 83 -3.08 -3.62 3.17
C LYS A 83 -2.22 -3.49 1.92
N LEU A 84 -2.29 -4.46 1.02
CA LEU A 84 -1.53 -4.42 -0.23
C LEU A 84 -2.01 -3.29 -1.14
N ARG A 85 -3.33 -3.09 -1.24
CA ARG A 85 -3.90 -1.93 -1.94
C ARG A 85 -3.39 -0.64 -1.34
N ALA A 86 -3.50 -0.45 -0.03
CA ALA A 86 -3.06 0.76 0.66
C ALA A 86 -1.56 1.05 0.43
N HIS A 87 -0.73 0.02 0.33
CA HIS A 87 0.68 0.16 -0.05
C HIS A 87 0.84 0.63 -1.50
N LEU A 88 0.15 -0.01 -2.44
CA LEU A 88 0.21 0.31 -3.87
C LEU A 88 -0.32 1.71 -4.19
N VAL A 89 -1.39 2.17 -3.54
CA VAL A 89 -1.97 3.50 -3.80
C VAL A 89 -1.49 4.56 -2.79
N SER A 90 -0.44 4.26 -2.01
CA SER A 90 0.09 5.22 -1.04
C SER A 90 0.72 6.43 -1.74
N GLU A 91 0.57 7.62 -1.15
CA GLU A 91 1.23 8.86 -1.64
C GLU A 91 2.73 8.63 -1.87
N ARG A 92 3.40 7.94 -0.93
CA ARG A 92 4.84 7.59 -1.06
C ARG A 92 5.15 6.78 -2.32
N HIS A 93 4.29 5.85 -2.70
CA HIS A 93 4.48 5.09 -3.93
C HIS A 93 4.15 5.94 -5.16
N LEU A 94 3.02 6.65 -5.16
CA LEU A 94 2.58 7.49 -6.28
C LEU A 94 3.54 8.65 -6.58
N ILE A 95 4.21 9.21 -5.56
CA ILE A 95 5.29 10.19 -5.75
C ILE A 95 6.40 9.61 -6.63
N ARG A 96 6.82 8.35 -6.39
CA ARG A 96 7.88 7.70 -7.18
C ARG A 96 7.43 7.54 -8.63
N VAL A 97 6.19 7.07 -8.83
CA VAL A 97 5.59 6.92 -10.16
C VAL A 97 5.55 8.25 -10.91
N ALA A 98 5.05 9.31 -10.28
CA ALA A 98 4.98 10.64 -10.86
C ALA A 98 6.37 11.22 -11.20
N GLN A 99 7.38 10.92 -10.38
CA GLN A 99 8.78 11.30 -10.62
C GLN A 99 9.41 10.54 -11.79
N GLU A 100 9.14 9.23 -11.92
CA GLU A 100 9.61 8.40 -13.04
C GLU A 100 9.03 8.87 -14.37
N LEU A 101 7.75 9.25 -14.40
CA LEU A 101 7.11 9.91 -15.54
C LEU A 101 7.59 11.36 -15.76
N GLN A 102 8.30 11.92 -14.76
CA GLN A 102 8.75 13.31 -14.69
C GLN A 102 7.59 14.29 -14.86
N LEU A 103 6.43 14.04 -14.23
CA LEU A 103 5.21 14.83 -14.40
C LEU A 103 5.41 16.33 -14.09
N GLY A 104 6.30 16.65 -13.17
CA GLY A 104 6.62 18.04 -12.80
C GLY A 104 7.02 18.93 -13.97
N ARG A 105 7.61 18.37 -15.05
CA ARG A 105 8.00 19.15 -16.25
C ARG A 105 6.79 19.59 -17.10
N TYR A 106 5.67 18.88 -16.99
CA TYR A 106 4.47 19.11 -17.78
C TYR A 106 3.43 19.95 -17.03
N LEU A 107 3.55 20.09 -15.71
CA LEU A 107 2.63 20.89 -14.89
C LEU A 107 2.55 22.35 -15.37
N ARG A 108 1.31 22.83 -15.43
CA ARG A 108 0.95 24.23 -15.69
C ARG A 108 0.58 24.86 -14.35
N LEU A 109 1.47 25.70 -13.85
CA LEU A 109 1.38 26.31 -12.52
C LEU A 109 1.32 27.84 -12.65
N GLY A 110 0.50 28.48 -11.82
CA GLY A 110 0.53 29.94 -11.68
C GLY A 110 1.90 30.41 -11.19
N ARG A 111 2.26 31.67 -11.47
CA ARG A 111 3.60 32.24 -11.21
C ARG A 111 4.05 32.10 -9.75
N GLY A 112 3.12 32.28 -8.81
CA GLY A 112 3.41 32.13 -7.38
C GLY A 112 3.76 30.68 -7.01
N GLU A 113 2.98 29.74 -7.53
CA GLU A 113 3.16 28.31 -7.30
C GLU A 113 4.48 27.83 -7.92
N GLU A 114 4.77 28.25 -9.17
CA GLU A 114 6.02 28.00 -9.87
C GLU A 114 7.23 28.51 -9.07
N LYS A 115 7.20 29.77 -8.60
CA LYS A 115 8.29 30.38 -7.80
C LYS A 115 8.53 29.66 -6.47
N SER A 116 7.48 29.07 -5.90
CA SER A 116 7.58 28.30 -4.65
C SER A 116 8.11 26.87 -4.85
N GLY A 117 8.47 26.49 -6.08
CA GLY A 117 8.97 25.15 -6.40
C GLY A 117 7.85 24.12 -6.61
N GLY A 118 6.64 24.54 -6.98
CA GLY A 118 5.46 23.68 -7.12
C GLY A 118 5.69 22.41 -7.97
N ARG A 119 6.57 22.46 -8.97
CA ARG A 119 6.91 21.30 -9.83
C ARG A 119 7.48 20.10 -9.08
N ASN A 120 8.03 20.32 -7.89
CA ASN A 120 8.64 19.28 -7.05
C ASN A 120 7.81 18.98 -5.79
N LYS A 121 6.66 19.64 -5.58
CA LYS A 121 5.80 19.37 -4.44
C LYS A 121 5.13 18.02 -4.64
N THR A 122 5.22 17.16 -3.63
CA THR A 122 4.74 15.77 -3.71
C THR A 122 3.24 15.69 -3.95
N ALA A 123 2.45 16.51 -3.24
CA ALA A 123 1.01 16.60 -3.42
C ALA A 123 0.64 16.88 -4.89
N LEU A 124 1.16 17.97 -5.48
CA LEU A 124 0.88 18.35 -6.87
C LEU A 124 1.28 17.27 -7.89
N LEU A 125 2.32 16.48 -7.60
CA LEU A 125 2.74 15.38 -8.46
C LEU A 125 1.77 14.19 -8.39
N VAL A 126 1.27 13.87 -7.20
CA VAL A 126 0.27 12.81 -6.99
C VAL A 126 -1.07 13.23 -7.60
N ASP A 127 -1.54 14.44 -7.29
CA ASP A 127 -2.80 14.98 -7.83
C ASP A 127 -2.79 14.98 -9.36
N ALA A 128 -1.65 15.34 -9.98
CA ALA A 128 -1.50 15.32 -11.43
C ALA A 128 -1.43 13.90 -12.01
N PHE A 129 -0.84 12.94 -11.30
CA PHE A 129 -0.86 11.54 -11.73
C PHE A 129 -2.30 11.00 -11.76
N GLU A 130 -3.06 11.23 -10.70
CA GLU A 130 -4.46 10.84 -10.61
C GLU A 130 -5.30 11.56 -11.67
N ALA A 131 -5.10 12.86 -11.86
CA ALA A 131 -5.80 13.61 -12.89
C ALA A 131 -5.49 13.12 -14.32
N VAL A 132 -4.24 12.74 -14.60
CA VAL A 132 -3.89 12.13 -15.90
C VAL A 132 -4.58 10.79 -16.07
N LEU A 133 -4.66 9.96 -15.01
CA LEU A 133 -5.40 8.71 -15.06
C LEU A 133 -6.90 8.96 -15.31
N GLY A 134 -7.50 9.95 -14.66
CA GLY A 134 -8.88 10.39 -14.92
C GLY A 134 -9.09 10.85 -16.36
N ALA A 135 -8.12 11.59 -16.93
CA ALA A 135 -8.14 12.01 -18.32
C ALA A 135 -8.05 10.83 -19.29
N VAL A 136 -7.16 9.85 -19.05
CA VAL A 136 -7.06 8.62 -19.86
C VAL A 136 -8.36 7.84 -19.80
N TYR A 137 -8.96 7.70 -18.61
CA TYR A 137 -10.24 7.01 -18.45
C TYR A 137 -11.36 7.70 -19.22
N LEU A 138 -11.47 9.02 -19.16
CA LEU A 138 -12.47 9.74 -19.94
C LEU A 138 -12.22 9.58 -21.43
N ASP A 139 -10.98 9.75 -21.88
CA ASP A 139 -10.61 9.74 -23.29
C ASP A 139 -10.79 8.37 -23.96
N GLY A 140 -10.31 7.30 -23.31
CA GLY A 140 -10.22 5.97 -23.91
C GLY A 140 -10.97 4.86 -23.17
N GLY A 141 -11.60 5.16 -22.04
CA GLY A 141 -12.36 4.20 -21.23
C GLY A 141 -11.50 3.39 -20.24
N MET A 142 -12.10 2.34 -19.68
CA MET A 142 -11.49 1.55 -18.60
C MET A 142 -10.23 0.79 -19.03
N GLU A 143 -10.19 0.27 -20.26
CA GLU A 143 -9.06 -0.58 -20.69
C GLU A 143 -7.72 0.17 -20.79
N PRO A 144 -7.63 1.37 -21.41
CA PRO A 144 -6.40 2.17 -21.35
C PRO A 144 -6.02 2.59 -19.93
N ALA A 145 -6.99 2.99 -19.11
CA ALA A 145 -6.75 3.37 -17.72
C ALA A 145 -6.18 2.19 -16.90
N ARG A 146 -6.75 0.98 -17.09
CA ARG A 146 -6.25 -0.26 -16.50
C ARG A 146 -4.80 -0.51 -16.86
N ARG A 147 -4.45 -0.41 -18.15
CA ARG A 147 -3.07 -0.61 -18.61
C ARG A 147 -2.11 0.37 -17.95
N MET A 148 -2.47 1.64 -17.84
CA MET A 148 -1.66 2.65 -17.16
C MET A 148 -1.41 2.27 -15.70
N VAL A 149 -2.45 1.91 -14.94
CA VAL A 149 -2.31 1.50 -13.53
C VAL A 149 -1.43 0.25 -13.39
N LEU A 150 -1.65 -0.77 -14.22
CA LEU A 150 -0.85 -2.00 -14.16
C LEU A 150 0.61 -1.76 -14.52
N GLN A 151 0.88 -0.95 -15.53
CA GLN A 151 2.23 -0.67 -16.02
C GLN A 151 3.06 0.15 -15.04
N PHE A 152 2.45 1.15 -14.38
CA PHE A 152 3.20 2.11 -13.57
C PHE A 152 3.06 1.91 -12.06
N VAL A 153 1.90 1.45 -11.58
CA VAL A 153 1.62 1.36 -10.14
C VAL A 153 1.80 -0.08 -9.65
N VAL A 154 1.13 -1.03 -10.30
CA VAL A 154 1.01 -2.38 -9.73
C VAL A 154 2.22 -3.25 -10.05
N THR A 155 2.52 -3.46 -11.33
CA THR A 155 3.51 -4.46 -11.75
C THR A 155 4.92 -4.15 -11.22
N PRO A 156 5.45 -2.92 -11.41
CA PRO A 156 6.81 -2.62 -10.95
C PRO A 156 6.99 -2.74 -9.45
N GLU A 157 5.98 -2.34 -8.66
CA GLU A 157 6.07 -2.40 -7.20
C GLU A 157 5.96 -3.84 -6.67
N LEU A 158 5.09 -4.67 -7.25
CA LEU A 158 5.01 -6.08 -6.89
C LEU A 158 6.30 -6.84 -7.26
N GLU A 159 6.87 -6.58 -8.42
CA GLU A 159 8.18 -7.13 -8.82
C GLU A 159 9.29 -6.67 -7.88
N ARG A 160 9.30 -5.38 -7.52
CA ARG A 160 10.26 -4.83 -6.56
C ARG A 160 10.15 -5.50 -5.18
N ILE A 161 8.94 -5.80 -4.71
CA ILE A 161 8.74 -6.53 -3.45
C ILE A 161 9.30 -7.95 -3.55
N ALA A 162 8.99 -8.66 -4.64
CA ALA A 162 9.45 -10.03 -4.88
C ALA A 162 10.98 -10.12 -4.98
N LEU A 163 11.63 -9.23 -5.75
CA LEU A 163 13.08 -9.23 -5.97
C LEU A 163 13.89 -8.90 -4.73
N ASN A 164 13.38 -8.03 -3.84
CA ASN A 164 14.07 -7.68 -2.60
C ASN A 164 13.94 -8.78 -1.52
N GLY A 165 13.36 -9.93 -1.86
CA GLY A 165 13.06 -11.00 -0.90
C GLY A 165 12.18 -10.52 0.25
N GLN A 166 11.45 -9.42 0.08
CA GLN A 166 10.54 -8.90 1.07
C GLN A 166 9.25 -9.71 0.97
N SER A 167 8.72 -10.14 2.11
CA SER A 167 7.33 -10.57 2.13
C SER A 167 6.49 -9.39 1.66
N LEU A 168 5.40 -9.68 0.95
CA LEU A 168 4.37 -8.68 0.69
C LEU A 168 4.04 -7.95 2.02
N PRO A 169 3.63 -6.67 1.99
CA PRO A 169 3.28 -5.87 3.18
C PRO A 169 1.98 -6.35 3.87
N LEU A 170 1.82 -7.67 3.96
CA LEU A 170 0.64 -8.43 4.33
C LEU A 170 0.82 -9.16 5.65
N THR A 171 2.03 -9.60 5.95
CA THR A 171 2.29 -10.52 7.05
C THR A 171 2.54 -9.74 8.34
N ASP A 172 1.45 -9.43 9.05
CA ASP A 172 1.49 -9.08 10.48
C ASP A 172 0.85 -10.15 11.35
N TYR A 173 1.34 -11.38 11.17
CA TYR A 173 1.06 -12.53 12.02
C TYR A 173 1.46 -12.28 13.48
N LYS A 174 2.43 -11.42 13.77
CA LYS A 174 2.78 -11.05 15.16
C LYS A 174 1.62 -10.33 15.84
N SER A 175 1.03 -9.30 15.21
CA SER A 175 -0.13 -8.59 15.77
C SER A 175 -1.36 -9.49 15.85
N ALA A 176 -1.64 -10.28 14.79
CA ALA A 176 -2.76 -11.23 14.81
C ALA A 176 -2.60 -12.30 15.90
N LEU A 177 -1.37 -12.80 16.12
CA LEU A 177 -1.06 -13.74 17.20
C LEU A 177 -1.24 -13.10 18.57
N GLN A 178 -0.81 -11.84 18.74
CA GLN A 178 -0.97 -11.10 19.97
C GLN A 178 -2.45 -10.92 20.34
N GLU A 179 -3.29 -10.49 19.40
CA GLU A 179 -4.74 -10.34 19.58
C GLU A 179 -5.40 -11.67 19.93
N ARG A 180 -5.07 -12.74 19.18
CA ARG A 180 -5.64 -14.08 19.44
C ARG A 180 -5.27 -14.58 20.83
N LEU A 181 -4.02 -14.44 21.25
CA LEU A 181 -3.55 -14.88 22.57
C LEU A 181 -4.17 -14.08 23.71
N GLN A 182 -4.34 -12.76 23.53
CA GLN A 182 -5.08 -11.92 24.49
C GLN A 182 -6.54 -12.37 24.63
N ALA A 183 -7.21 -12.65 23.50
CA ALA A 183 -8.60 -13.11 23.51
C ALA A 183 -8.81 -14.45 24.24
N VAL A 184 -7.81 -15.35 24.20
CA VAL A 184 -7.86 -16.66 24.89
C VAL A 184 -7.17 -16.67 26.26
N GLY A 185 -6.68 -15.52 26.74
CA GLY A 185 -6.01 -15.40 28.03
C GLY A 185 -4.68 -16.15 28.15
N LYS A 186 -3.99 -16.41 27.02
CA LYS A 186 -2.67 -17.05 27.00
C LYS A 186 -1.55 -16.00 27.02
N SER A 187 -0.37 -16.41 27.48
CA SER A 187 0.83 -15.57 27.46
C SER A 187 1.32 -15.30 26.04
N GLN A 188 1.98 -14.14 25.87
CA GLN A 188 2.59 -13.77 24.59
C GLN A 188 3.79 -14.68 24.27
N PRO A 189 4.05 -14.96 22.98
CA PRO A 189 5.13 -15.85 22.58
C PRO A 189 6.49 -15.15 22.73
N THR A 190 7.53 -15.93 23.00
CA THR A 190 8.91 -15.43 22.97
C THR A 190 9.54 -15.72 21.62
N TYR A 191 10.11 -14.71 20.98
CA TYR A 191 10.85 -14.87 19.72
C TYR A 191 12.34 -15.05 20.01
N VAL A 192 12.93 -16.12 19.47
CA VAL A 192 14.34 -16.47 19.66
C VAL A 192 15.01 -16.66 18.31
N MET A 193 16.09 -15.91 18.07
CA MET A 193 16.96 -16.13 16.91
C MET A 193 17.81 -17.37 17.17
N VAL A 194 17.61 -18.42 16.38
CA VAL A 194 18.32 -19.70 16.56
C VAL A 194 19.44 -19.91 15.56
N LYS A 195 19.41 -19.20 14.43
CA LYS A 195 20.46 -19.29 13.41
C LYS A 195 20.52 -18.02 12.57
N GLU A 196 21.73 -17.62 12.21
CA GLU A 196 21.99 -16.57 11.22
C GLU A 196 23.14 -17.05 10.34
N GLN A 197 22.89 -17.22 9.04
CA GLN A 197 23.84 -17.84 8.11
C GLN A 197 23.77 -17.22 6.72
N GLY A 198 24.85 -17.35 5.94
CA GLY A 198 24.95 -16.83 4.58
C GLY A 198 25.69 -15.49 4.46
N PRO A 199 26.08 -15.10 3.25
CA PRO A 199 26.77 -13.84 2.99
C PRO A 199 25.83 -12.65 3.23
N GLU A 200 26.41 -11.46 3.42
CA GLU A 200 25.66 -10.27 3.84
C GLU A 200 24.50 -9.89 2.90
N HIS A 201 24.68 -10.16 1.60
CA HIS A 201 23.68 -9.94 0.55
C HIS A 201 22.70 -11.10 0.34
N ASN A 202 22.85 -12.21 1.07
CA ASN A 202 21.95 -13.38 1.00
C ASN A 202 21.89 -14.08 2.36
N LYS A 203 21.59 -13.30 3.40
CA LYS A 203 21.56 -13.77 4.78
C LYS A 203 20.21 -14.43 5.08
N VAL A 204 20.26 -15.60 5.70
CA VAL A 204 19.10 -16.37 6.15
C VAL A 204 19.06 -16.34 7.67
N PHE A 205 17.94 -15.89 8.21
CA PHE A 205 17.65 -15.85 9.64
C PHE A 205 16.66 -16.94 9.98
N THR A 206 16.98 -17.79 10.96
CA THR A 206 16.05 -18.79 11.50
C THR A 206 15.57 -18.31 12.86
N VAL A 207 14.25 -18.14 13.00
CA VAL A 207 13.60 -17.68 14.24
C VAL A 207 12.61 -18.72 14.73
N GLU A 208 12.55 -18.86 16.05
CA GLU A 208 11.52 -19.63 16.75
C GLU A 208 10.57 -18.71 17.49
N ALA A 209 9.27 -18.87 17.29
CA ALA A 209 8.20 -18.30 18.10
C ALA A 209 7.73 -19.37 19.09
N ARG A 210 8.11 -19.19 20.37
CA ARG A 210 7.86 -20.15 21.45
C ARG A 210 6.63 -19.72 22.25
N LEU A 211 5.56 -20.51 22.15
CA LEU A 211 4.37 -20.37 22.97
C LEU A 211 4.56 -21.17 24.27
N HIS A 212 4.42 -20.54 25.43
CA HIS A 212 4.65 -21.19 26.72
C HIS A 212 3.34 -21.72 27.32
N ALA A 213 3.40 -22.89 27.96
CA ALA A 213 2.27 -23.43 28.70
C ALA A 213 2.04 -22.65 30.02
N ALA A 214 0.80 -22.62 30.51
CA ALA A 214 0.43 -21.92 31.75
C ALA A 214 1.02 -22.56 33.03
N ASN A 215 1.54 -23.78 32.95
CA ASN A 215 2.27 -24.45 34.03
C ASN A 215 3.73 -24.50 33.58
N ASN A 216 4.69 -24.14 34.44
CA ASN A 216 6.14 -23.94 34.18
C ASN A 216 6.95 -25.12 33.56
N GLY A 217 6.39 -25.85 32.60
CA GLY A 217 7.11 -26.71 31.67
C GLY A 217 7.55 -25.91 30.44
N GLY A 218 8.34 -26.56 29.57
CA GLY A 218 8.84 -25.99 28.32
C GLY A 218 7.74 -25.49 27.36
N PRO A 219 8.12 -25.00 26.17
CA PRO A 219 7.16 -24.42 25.24
C PRO A 219 6.06 -25.42 24.85
N GLU A 220 4.80 -24.99 24.93
CA GLU A 220 3.62 -25.72 24.47
C GLU A 220 3.71 -26.00 22.96
N PHE A 221 4.18 -25.01 22.21
CA PHE A 221 4.40 -25.10 20.78
C PHE A 221 5.54 -24.17 20.36
N VAL A 222 6.30 -24.58 19.35
CA VAL A 222 7.37 -23.78 18.75
C VAL A 222 7.15 -23.72 17.25
N GLY A 223 6.75 -22.56 16.77
CA GLY A 223 6.80 -22.26 15.33
C GLY A 223 8.23 -21.91 14.96
N ARG A 224 8.80 -22.54 13.93
CA ARG A 224 10.17 -22.30 13.48
C ARG A 224 10.17 -21.97 12.00
N ALA A 225 10.71 -20.81 11.67
CA ALA A 225 10.72 -20.33 10.29
C ALA A 225 12.04 -19.66 9.92
N GLU A 226 12.32 -19.68 8.63
CA GLU A 226 13.45 -18.99 8.02
C GLU A 226 12.96 -17.77 7.23
N GLY A 227 13.78 -16.74 7.17
CA GLY A 227 13.50 -15.54 6.39
C GLY A 227 14.76 -14.81 5.95
N SER A 228 14.64 -14.08 4.85
CA SER A 228 15.66 -13.15 4.32
C SER A 228 15.94 -11.97 5.26
N THR A 229 15.04 -11.71 6.22
CA THR A 229 15.20 -10.72 7.28
C THR A 229 14.71 -11.30 8.61
N LYS A 230 15.23 -10.76 9.72
CA LYS A 230 14.75 -11.11 11.07
C LYS A 230 13.23 -10.95 11.20
N LYS A 231 12.70 -9.85 10.65
CA LYS A 231 11.26 -9.55 10.65
C LYS A 231 10.44 -10.61 9.90
N ASN A 232 10.89 -11.05 8.72
CA ASN A 232 10.19 -12.08 7.96
C ASN A 232 10.18 -13.43 8.70
N ALA A 233 11.33 -13.83 9.24
CA ALA A 233 11.44 -15.07 10.01
C ALA A 233 10.54 -15.05 11.26
N GLU A 234 10.45 -13.92 11.97
CA GLU A 234 9.53 -13.75 13.10
C GLU A 234 8.06 -13.83 12.67
N GLN A 235 7.68 -13.18 11.57
CA GLN A 235 6.30 -13.21 11.08
C GLN A 235 5.88 -14.63 10.68
N GLU A 236 6.72 -15.36 9.96
CA GLU A 236 6.41 -16.73 9.54
C GLU A 236 6.41 -17.70 10.73
N ALA A 237 7.29 -17.51 11.72
CA ALA A 237 7.24 -18.27 12.96
C ALA A 237 5.94 -17.99 13.73
N ALA A 238 5.46 -16.75 13.76
CA ALA A 238 4.18 -16.38 14.34
C ALA A 238 2.99 -17.00 13.60
N ARG A 239 3.05 -17.10 12.26
CA ARG A 239 2.04 -17.76 11.43
C ARG A 239 1.83 -19.21 11.85
N GLN A 240 2.90 -19.98 12.03
CA GLN A 240 2.82 -21.37 12.47
C GLN A 240 2.18 -21.51 13.87
N VAL A 241 2.47 -20.59 14.79
CA VAL A 241 1.84 -20.60 16.12
C VAL A 241 0.35 -20.28 16.02
N LEU A 242 -0.04 -19.32 15.17
CA LEU A 242 -1.45 -19.02 14.89
C LEU A 242 -2.19 -20.22 14.32
N GLU A 243 -1.60 -20.93 13.37
CA GLU A 243 -2.17 -22.15 12.79
C GLU A 243 -2.36 -23.24 13.85
N TYR A 244 -1.35 -23.46 14.70
CA TYR A 244 -1.48 -24.37 15.84
C TYR A 244 -2.66 -23.97 16.75
N LEU A 245 -2.79 -22.69 17.11
CA LEU A 245 -3.90 -22.20 17.94
C LEU A 245 -5.28 -22.33 17.28
N ALA A 246 -5.35 -22.44 15.95
CA ALA A 246 -6.59 -22.74 15.24
C ALA A 246 -6.98 -24.22 15.33
N THR A 247 -6.01 -25.12 15.51
CA THR A 247 -6.25 -26.57 15.67
C THR A 247 -6.57 -26.99 17.11
N VAL A 248 -6.26 -26.16 18.10
CA VAL A 248 -6.56 -26.45 19.51
C VAL A 248 -7.98 -25.96 19.85
N PRO A 249 -8.89 -26.83 20.31
CA PRO A 249 -10.23 -26.41 20.69
C PRO A 249 -10.18 -25.40 21.85
N PRO A 250 -11.08 -24.39 21.87
CA PRO A 250 -11.11 -23.40 22.95
C PRO A 250 -11.33 -24.11 24.28
N VAL A 251 -10.50 -23.78 25.27
CA VAL A 251 -10.69 -24.31 26.63
C VAL A 251 -11.99 -23.72 27.18
N PRO A 252 -12.99 -24.55 27.58
CA PRO A 252 -14.23 -24.04 28.15
C PRO A 252 -13.92 -23.20 29.40
N LEU A 253 -14.53 -22.01 29.48
CA LEU A 253 -14.34 -21.00 30.54
C LEU A 253 -14.61 -21.52 31.98
N GLU A 254 -15.12 -22.73 32.16
CA GLU A 254 -15.49 -23.28 33.46
C GLU A 254 -14.33 -23.71 34.36
N ARG A 255 -13.11 -23.87 33.84
CA ARG A 255 -11.98 -24.31 34.70
C ARG A 255 -11.24 -23.17 35.41
N ALA A 256 -11.42 -21.92 34.99
CA ALA A 256 -10.79 -20.76 35.64
C ALA A 256 -11.42 -20.44 37.02
N ARG A 257 -12.72 -20.67 37.20
CA ARG A 257 -13.42 -20.35 38.47
C ARG A 257 -13.25 -21.41 39.58
N ARG A 258 -12.82 -22.64 39.27
CA ARG A 258 -12.65 -23.70 40.28
C ARG A 258 -11.31 -23.65 41.03
N LYS A 259 -10.27 -22.99 40.49
CA LYS A 259 -9.00 -22.80 41.21
C LYS A 259 -9.09 -21.69 42.27
N GLU A 260 -9.90 -20.66 42.07
CA GLU A 260 -10.13 -19.61 43.08
C GLU A 260 -11.07 -20.03 44.22
N ALA A 261 -12.00 -20.97 43.97
CA ALA A 261 -12.91 -21.47 45.01
C ALA A 261 -12.23 -22.46 46.00
N ARG A 262 -11.20 -23.19 45.55
CA ARG A 262 -10.44 -24.13 46.39
C ARG A 262 -9.34 -23.50 47.26
N SER A 263 -8.92 -22.26 46.97
CA SER A 263 -7.99 -21.52 47.84
C SER A 263 -8.68 -20.73 48.95
N ARG A 264 -10.01 -20.57 48.88
CA ARG A 264 -10.81 -19.84 49.90
C ARG A 264 -11.56 -20.74 50.90
N SER A 265 -11.43 -22.06 50.80
CA SER A 265 -12.14 -23.03 51.66
C SER A 265 -11.21 -23.85 52.56
N GLY A 266 -9.97 -23.41 52.75
CA GLY A 266 -8.95 -24.07 53.58
C GLY A 266 -8.22 -23.12 54.51
N VAL A 267 -8.97 -22.31 55.28
CA VAL A 267 -8.55 -21.69 56.55
C VAL A 267 -9.75 -21.71 57.49
#